data_AF-A0A9X1MP07-F1
#
_entry.id   AF-A0A9X1MP07-F1
#
_cell.length_a   1.000
_cell.length_b   1.000
_cell.length_c   1.000
_cell.angle_alpha   90.00
_cell.angle_beta   90.00
_cell.angle_gamma   90.00
#
_symmetry.space_group_name_H-M   'P 1'
#
loop_
_entity.id
_entity.type
_entity.pdbx_description
1 polymer ?
#
loop_
_entity_poly.entity_id
_entity_poly.type
_entity_poly.pdbx_seq_one_letter_code
_entity_poly.pdbx_strand_id
1 'polypeptide(L)'
;MVWTLLDAENNLALDTLDGEVATLAREPFGDVSIRKWTLLGGMSQGVDVVEVTSGGFRMRILPTRGMGVWDAHYDGQRIGWSSPTPGPVHPAFVPISEPSGIGWLEGFDELLVRCGLESNGAPEFDPQTHRLLYPLHGRIANKPAQKVTAEITEDGEVIVRGEVYETRLFFCNLKLTVEYRIARGERGFRLKDTITNLSAKPAEAQMLYHINLGDPVLSEGATVVVPAKKVVPRNDHSAGEIGNWDRYRGPQVGFEEMVYFCENAHGEDGWTPTMLKNGAGDRGISVAYDARQLPCFTIWKNTAAEADGYVTGLEPATNFPNPRSFEGKQNRVVKLPPGGEVNFEIQLAYHANAEAVAEMEQSIRSLAKEPAHLLDAPHPLWCS
;
A
#
# COMPACT_ATOMS: atom_id res chain seq x y z
N MET A 1 20.86 -5.96 -17.10
CA MET A 1 20.46 -5.08 -18.23
C MET A 1 19.47 -4.06 -17.69
N VAL A 2 19.62 -2.77 -18.04
CA VAL A 2 18.77 -1.67 -17.52
C VAL A 2 18.06 -0.98 -18.68
N TRP A 3 16.77 -0.71 -18.51
CA TRP A 3 15.93 0.02 -19.45
C TRP A 3 15.35 1.26 -18.79
N THR A 4 15.34 2.38 -19.52
CA THR A 4 14.57 3.58 -19.16
C THR A 4 13.19 3.49 -19.81
N LEU A 5 12.14 3.37 -19.01
CA LEU A 5 10.76 3.27 -19.47
C LEU A 5 10.10 4.65 -19.58
N LEU A 6 10.51 5.58 -18.71
CA LEU A 6 10.06 6.96 -18.67
C LEU A 6 11.19 7.82 -18.10
N ASP A 7 11.44 8.97 -18.71
CA ASP A 7 12.31 10.04 -18.22
C ASP A 7 11.75 11.37 -18.75
N ALA A 8 10.90 12.00 -17.95
CA ALA A 8 10.19 13.21 -18.31
C ALA A 8 11.14 14.42 -18.46
N GLU A 9 12.24 14.46 -17.71
CA GLU A 9 13.26 15.52 -17.81
C GLU A 9 13.89 15.56 -19.21
N ASN A 10 14.13 14.39 -19.79
CA ASN A 10 14.69 14.25 -21.13
C ASN A 10 13.63 14.06 -22.23
N ASN A 11 12.34 14.16 -21.90
CA ASN A 11 11.21 13.91 -22.80
C ASN A 11 11.28 12.54 -23.49
N LEU A 12 11.64 11.51 -22.72
CA LEU A 12 11.74 10.13 -23.18
C LEU A 12 10.64 9.28 -22.53
N ALA A 13 9.91 8.53 -23.33
CA ALA A 13 9.02 7.49 -22.86
C ALA A 13 9.10 6.29 -23.80
N LEU A 14 9.13 5.09 -23.23
CA LEU A 14 8.84 3.88 -23.98
C LEU A 14 7.35 3.89 -24.31
N ASP A 15 7.04 4.41 -25.48
CA ASP A 15 5.68 4.48 -26.00
C ASP A 15 5.29 3.13 -26.60
N THR A 16 4.04 2.74 -26.40
CA THR A 16 3.42 1.59 -27.07
C THR A 16 2.31 2.13 -27.92
N LEU A 17 2.40 1.94 -29.25
CA LEU A 17 1.33 2.32 -30.17
C LEU A 17 0.01 1.65 -29.75
N ASP A 18 -1.11 2.32 -29.96
CA ASP A 18 -2.49 1.95 -29.60
C ASP A 18 -2.71 0.45 -29.22
N GLY A 19 -2.51 0.12 -27.93
CA GLY A 19 -2.78 -1.21 -27.36
C GLY A 19 -1.68 -2.27 -27.54
N GLU A 20 -0.53 -1.91 -28.11
CA GLU A 20 0.64 -2.77 -28.19
C GLU A 20 1.28 -2.98 -26.81
N VAL A 21 1.96 -4.12 -26.65
CA VAL A 21 2.68 -4.47 -25.42
C VAL A 21 4.16 -4.53 -25.72
N ALA A 22 4.94 -3.57 -25.21
CA ALA A 22 6.39 -3.61 -25.30
C ALA A 22 6.92 -4.69 -24.34
N THR A 23 7.57 -5.73 -24.89
CA THR A 23 8.25 -6.76 -24.11
C THR A 23 9.75 -6.48 -24.12
N LEU A 24 10.34 -6.22 -22.96
CA LEU A 24 11.73 -5.76 -22.86
C LEU A 24 12.74 -6.91 -22.74
N ALA A 25 12.35 -8.01 -22.12
CA ALA A 25 13.16 -9.22 -22.10
C ALA A 25 12.32 -10.47 -21.85
N ARG A 26 12.77 -11.57 -22.46
CA ARG A 26 12.44 -12.97 -22.15
C ARG A 26 13.72 -13.80 -22.20
N GLU A 27 14.52 -13.63 -23.24
CA GLU A 27 15.86 -14.24 -23.36
C GLU A 27 16.96 -13.30 -22.86
N PRO A 28 18.05 -13.79 -22.23
CA PRO A 28 18.33 -15.17 -21.82
C PRO A 28 17.69 -15.57 -20.46
N PHE A 29 16.77 -14.76 -19.93
CA PHE A 29 16.27 -14.87 -18.56
C PHE A 29 15.11 -15.88 -18.37
N GLY A 30 14.61 -16.49 -19.44
CA GLY A 30 13.63 -17.57 -19.43
C GLY A 30 12.27 -17.17 -18.86
N ASP A 31 12.04 -17.52 -17.59
CA ASP A 31 10.79 -17.35 -16.84
C ASP A 31 10.65 -15.95 -16.21
N VAL A 32 11.58 -15.04 -16.52
CA VAL A 32 11.55 -13.64 -16.10
C VAL A 32 11.20 -12.74 -17.28
N SER A 33 10.24 -11.83 -17.11
CA SER A 33 9.92 -10.84 -18.13
C SER A 33 9.42 -9.51 -17.57
N ILE A 34 9.66 -8.45 -18.33
CA ILE A 34 9.17 -7.10 -18.05
C ILE A 34 8.41 -6.61 -19.28
N ARG A 35 7.17 -6.16 -19.06
CA ARG A 35 6.29 -5.65 -20.11
C ARG A 35 5.76 -4.27 -19.73
N LYS A 36 5.59 -3.40 -20.71
CA LYS A 36 4.91 -2.10 -20.55
C LYS A 36 3.82 -1.95 -21.61
N TRP A 37 2.69 -1.36 -21.22
CA TRP A 37 1.65 -0.89 -22.14
C TRP A 37 0.84 0.24 -21.50
N THR A 38 0.03 0.91 -22.32
CA THR A 38 -0.89 1.97 -21.88
C THR A 38 -2.34 1.49 -22.06
N LEU A 39 -3.17 1.67 -21.03
CA LEU A 39 -4.60 1.35 -21.07
C LEU A 39 -5.38 2.39 -21.89
N LEU A 40 -6.37 1.91 -22.62
CA LEU A 40 -7.24 2.72 -23.49
C LEU A 40 -8.70 2.57 -23.07
N GLY A 41 -9.46 3.65 -23.20
CA GLY A 41 -10.91 3.66 -22.97
C GLY A 41 -11.34 4.02 -21.54
N GLY A 42 -12.50 4.68 -21.46
CA GLY A 42 -13.15 5.02 -20.20
C GLY A 42 -12.25 5.80 -19.24
N MET A 43 -12.38 5.50 -17.95
CA MET A 43 -11.62 6.12 -16.87
C MET A 43 -10.14 5.70 -16.84
N SER A 44 -9.76 4.63 -17.52
CA SER A 44 -8.37 4.13 -17.57
C SER A 44 -7.55 4.71 -18.71
N GLN A 45 -8.15 5.56 -19.55
CA GLN A 45 -7.48 6.17 -20.70
C GLN A 45 -6.15 6.82 -20.29
N GLY A 46 -5.04 6.32 -20.86
CA GLY A 46 -3.70 6.86 -20.63
C GLY A 46 -3.00 6.34 -19.38
N VAL A 47 -3.55 5.33 -18.69
CA VAL A 47 -2.87 4.72 -17.54
C VAL A 47 -1.80 3.74 -18.03
N ASP A 48 -0.54 4.01 -17.69
CA ASP A 48 0.57 3.10 -17.96
C ASP A 48 0.59 1.94 -16.95
N VAL A 49 0.91 0.76 -17.45
CA VAL A 49 1.12 -0.46 -16.66
C VAL A 49 2.50 -1.01 -16.96
N VAL A 50 3.26 -1.29 -15.90
CA VAL A 50 4.50 -2.07 -15.96
C VAL A 50 4.24 -3.40 -15.29
N GLU A 51 4.33 -4.48 -16.03
CA GLU A 51 4.19 -5.83 -15.51
C GLU A 51 5.54 -6.52 -15.42
N VAL A 52 5.76 -7.14 -14.28
CA VAL A 52 6.90 -8.03 -14.03
C VAL A 52 6.37 -9.45 -13.85
N THR A 53 7.04 -10.42 -14.47
CA THR A 53 6.85 -11.85 -14.20
C THR A 53 8.18 -12.47 -13.79
N SER A 54 8.15 -13.34 -12.79
CA SER A 54 9.29 -14.12 -12.30
C SER A 54 8.77 -15.50 -11.87
N GLY A 55 8.95 -16.51 -12.73
CA GLY A 55 8.39 -17.85 -12.51
C GLY A 55 6.85 -17.81 -12.39
N GLY A 56 6.32 -18.33 -11.29
CA GLY A 56 4.88 -18.33 -11.01
C GLY A 56 4.31 -16.99 -10.54
N PHE A 57 5.16 -16.00 -10.21
CA PHE A 57 4.75 -14.71 -9.69
C PHE A 57 4.64 -13.65 -10.79
N ARG A 58 3.56 -12.88 -10.79
CA ARG A 58 3.34 -11.75 -11.69
C ARG A 58 2.82 -10.55 -10.91
N MET A 59 3.37 -9.36 -11.15
CA MET A 59 2.99 -8.12 -10.49
C MET A 59 2.78 -7.01 -11.51
N ARG A 60 1.73 -6.19 -11.33
CA ARG A 60 1.44 -5.02 -12.17
C ARG A 60 1.58 -3.73 -11.37
N ILE A 61 2.46 -2.85 -11.82
CA ILE A 61 2.77 -1.55 -11.24
C ILE A 61 2.15 -0.46 -12.12
N LEU A 62 1.65 0.62 -11.50
CA LEU A 62 1.02 1.75 -12.17
C LEU A 62 1.89 3.02 -12.06
N PRO A 63 2.82 3.28 -13.00
CA PRO A 63 3.57 4.53 -13.04
C PRO A 63 2.70 5.79 -13.02
N THR A 64 1.56 5.77 -13.70
CA THR A 64 0.61 6.90 -13.73
C THR A 64 -0.01 7.16 -12.35
N ARG A 65 -0.06 6.16 -11.47
CA ARG A 65 -0.71 6.23 -10.16
C ARG A 65 0.29 6.04 -9.02
N GLY A 66 1.28 6.93 -8.94
CA GLY A 66 2.22 6.99 -7.82
C GLY A 66 3.08 5.74 -7.63
N MET A 67 3.30 4.96 -8.69
CA MET A 67 3.96 3.65 -8.64
C MET A 67 3.24 2.63 -7.74
N GLY A 68 1.91 2.73 -7.56
CA GLY A 68 1.12 1.73 -6.83
C GLY A 68 1.17 0.34 -7.50
N VAL A 69 0.86 -0.71 -6.74
CA VAL A 69 0.74 -2.07 -7.28
C VAL A 69 -0.74 -2.35 -7.51
N TRP A 70 -1.15 -2.46 -8.77
CA TRP A 70 -2.55 -2.70 -9.12
C TRP A 70 -3.02 -4.06 -8.59
N ASP A 71 -2.29 -5.11 -8.97
CA ASP A 71 -2.42 -6.43 -8.38
C ASP A 71 -1.16 -7.28 -8.59
N ALA A 72 -1.16 -8.42 -7.92
CA ALA A 72 -0.22 -9.49 -8.18
C ALA A 72 -0.94 -10.84 -8.30
N HIS A 73 -0.24 -11.83 -8.83
CA HIS A 73 -0.73 -13.19 -8.97
C HIS A 73 0.40 -14.17 -8.66
N TYR A 74 0.06 -15.31 -8.06
CA TYR A 74 0.95 -16.45 -7.92
C TYR A 74 0.24 -17.72 -8.40
N ASP A 75 0.80 -18.39 -9.42
CA ASP A 75 0.23 -19.61 -10.04
C ASP A 75 -1.27 -19.48 -10.37
N GLY A 76 -1.65 -18.32 -10.91
CA GLY A 76 -3.03 -17.99 -11.30
C GLY A 76 -3.93 -17.49 -10.17
N GLN A 77 -3.52 -17.61 -8.91
CA GLN A 77 -4.26 -17.04 -7.78
C GLN A 77 -3.98 -15.55 -7.66
N ARG A 78 -5.04 -14.75 -7.57
CA ARG A 78 -4.94 -13.28 -7.42
C ARG A 78 -4.52 -12.91 -5.99
N ILE A 79 -3.70 -11.87 -5.92
CA ILE A 79 -3.29 -11.16 -4.71
C ILE A 79 -3.74 -9.71 -4.94
N GLY A 80 -4.77 -9.29 -4.22
CA GLY A 80 -5.47 -8.02 -4.44
C GLY A 80 -6.92 -8.15 -4.03
N TRP A 81 -7.76 -7.26 -4.54
CA TRP A 81 -9.19 -7.20 -4.21
C TRP A 81 -10.01 -6.67 -5.40
N SER A 82 -11.33 -6.81 -5.34
CA SER A 82 -12.22 -6.30 -6.37
C SER A 82 -12.90 -5.04 -5.86
N SER A 83 -12.45 -3.90 -6.37
CA SER A 83 -13.07 -2.60 -6.09
C SER A 83 -14.40 -2.47 -6.85
N PRO A 84 -15.43 -1.83 -6.26
CA PRO A 84 -16.60 -1.39 -7.01
C PRO A 84 -16.26 -0.33 -8.06
N THR A 85 -15.15 0.39 -7.89
CA THR A 85 -14.65 1.36 -8.86
C THR A 85 -13.97 0.63 -10.02
N PRO A 86 -14.45 0.78 -11.27
CA PRO A 86 -13.82 0.16 -12.43
C PRO A 86 -12.51 0.89 -12.76
N GLY A 87 -11.39 0.35 -12.26
CA GLY A 87 -10.07 0.93 -12.40
C GLY A 87 -9.08 0.11 -13.25
N PRO A 88 -7.83 0.60 -13.36
CA PRO A 88 -7.30 1.73 -12.63
C PRO A 88 -7.78 3.05 -13.24
N VAL A 89 -8.13 4.02 -12.42
CA VAL A 89 -8.63 5.33 -12.88
C VAL A 89 -7.45 6.27 -13.12
N HIS A 90 -7.40 6.93 -14.28
CA HIS A 90 -6.36 7.94 -14.52
C HIS A 90 -6.50 9.09 -13.50
N PRO A 91 -5.41 9.58 -12.87
CA PRO A 91 -5.48 10.66 -11.88
C PRO A 91 -6.17 11.95 -12.36
N ALA A 92 -6.22 12.18 -13.67
CA ALA A 92 -6.95 13.29 -14.28
C ALA A 92 -8.48 13.21 -14.07
N PHE A 93 -8.99 12.01 -13.81
CA PHE A 93 -10.42 11.75 -13.55
C PHE A 93 -10.71 11.51 -12.07
N VAL A 94 -9.70 11.46 -11.19
CA VAL A 94 -9.91 11.34 -9.74
C VAL A 94 -10.04 12.74 -9.15
N PRO A 95 -11.21 13.13 -8.59
CA PRO A 95 -11.44 14.48 -8.12
C PRO A 95 -10.84 14.71 -6.72
N ILE A 96 -9.52 14.55 -6.57
CA ILE A 96 -8.80 14.61 -5.28
C ILE A 96 -9.08 15.89 -4.46
N SER A 97 -9.42 17.00 -5.12
CA SER A 97 -9.68 18.28 -4.45
C SER A 97 -11.17 18.61 -4.32
N GLU A 98 -12.06 17.63 -4.52
CA GLU A 98 -13.49 17.88 -4.36
C GLU A 98 -13.84 18.29 -2.92
N PRO A 99 -14.88 19.11 -2.71
CA PRO A 99 -15.08 19.81 -1.44
C PRO A 99 -15.30 18.95 -0.20
N SER A 100 -15.71 17.68 -0.32
CA SER A 100 -15.84 16.75 0.82
C SER A 100 -14.55 15.99 1.16
N GLY A 101 -13.50 16.15 0.35
CA GLY A 101 -12.16 15.60 0.59
C GLY A 101 -12.01 14.10 0.40
N ILE A 102 -13.06 13.39 -0.03
CA ILE A 102 -13.09 11.93 -0.18
C ILE A 102 -13.06 11.47 -1.65
N GLY A 103 -12.93 12.40 -2.61
CA GLY A 103 -12.81 12.08 -4.04
C GLY A 103 -11.68 11.11 -4.40
N TRP A 104 -10.72 10.87 -3.51
CA TRP A 104 -9.72 9.80 -3.61
C TRP A 104 -10.35 8.40 -3.84
N LEU A 105 -11.52 8.14 -3.23
CA LEU A 105 -12.23 6.86 -3.33
C LEU A 105 -12.70 6.53 -4.76
N GLU A 106 -12.89 7.54 -5.61
CA GLU A 106 -13.28 7.34 -7.02
C GLU A 106 -12.16 6.76 -7.89
N GLY A 107 -10.97 6.55 -7.33
CA GLY A 107 -9.86 5.88 -8.02
C GLY A 107 -9.19 4.79 -7.22
N PHE A 108 -9.81 4.30 -6.13
CA PHE A 108 -9.21 3.31 -5.24
C PHE A 108 -9.47 1.88 -5.71
N ASP A 109 -8.45 1.19 -6.22
CA ASP A 109 -8.58 -0.18 -6.73
C ASP A 109 -7.31 -1.04 -6.66
N GLU A 110 -6.24 -0.53 -6.05
CA GLU A 110 -4.93 -1.18 -6.08
C GLU A 110 -4.72 -2.16 -4.90
N LEU A 111 -3.92 -3.21 -5.12
CA LEU A 111 -3.35 -4.06 -4.06
C LEU A 111 -2.50 -3.26 -3.09
N LEU A 112 -1.66 -2.34 -3.57
CA LEU A 112 -0.82 -1.49 -2.70
C LEU A 112 -0.91 -0.05 -3.16
N VAL A 113 -1.42 0.81 -2.27
CA VAL A 113 -1.43 2.27 -2.45
C VAL A 113 -0.53 2.94 -1.41
N ARG A 114 0.19 3.98 -1.83
CA ARG A 114 0.91 4.86 -0.92
C ARG A 114 0.02 6.04 -0.55
N CYS A 115 -0.28 6.18 0.73
CA CYS A 115 -1.03 7.29 1.28
C CYS A 115 -0.05 8.28 1.93
N GLY A 116 0.11 9.46 1.32
CA GLY A 116 1.21 10.40 1.60
C GLY A 116 1.34 11.47 0.51
N LEU A 117 2.44 12.24 0.46
CA LEU A 117 3.52 12.37 1.45
C LEU A 117 3.28 13.57 2.38
N GLU A 118 2.73 14.67 1.84
CA GLU A 118 2.45 15.89 2.63
C GLU A 118 1.44 15.64 3.75
N SER A 119 0.48 14.74 3.48
CA SER A 119 -0.57 14.32 4.40
C SER A 119 -1.01 12.88 4.13
N ASN A 120 -1.51 12.22 5.16
CA ASN A 120 -2.20 10.93 5.10
C ASN A 120 -3.40 10.97 6.07
N GLY A 121 -4.35 10.05 5.88
CA GLY A 121 -5.49 9.83 6.75
C GLY A 121 -6.73 10.59 6.32
N ALA A 122 -7.66 10.77 7.26
CA ALA A 122 -8.93 11.47 7.04
C ALA A 122 -8.74 12.89 6.47
N PRO A 123 -9.69 13.38 5.64
CA PRO A 123 -9.61 14.72 5.09
C PRO A 123 -9.62 15.77 6.20
N GLU A 124 -8.89 16.86 5.97
CA GLU A 124 -8.77 17.97 6.92
C GLU A 124 -9.22 19.27 6.27
N PHE A 125 -9.99 20.06 7.02
CA PHE A 125 -10.59 21.31 6.58
C PHE A 125 -10.12 22.48 7.41
N ASP A 126 -10.00 23.63 6.76
CA ASP A 126 -9.75 24.89 7.44
C ASP A 126 -10.94 25.21 8.36
N PRO A 127 -10.72 25.46 9.67
CA PRO A 127 -11.80 25.62 10.63
C PRO A 127 -12.62 26.90 10.45
N GLN A 128 -12.13 27.89 9.69
CA GLN A 128 -12.82 29.17 9.47
C GLN A 128 -13.54 29.21 8.12
N THR A 129 -12.90 28.67 7.09
CA THR A 129 -13.39 28.74 5.71
C THR A 129 -14.06 27.45 5.24
N HIS A 130 -13.94 26.36 6.00
CA HIS A 130 -14.38 25.01 5.66
C HIS A 130 -13.82 24.48 4.34
N ARG A 131 -12.72 25.07 3.85
CA ARG A 131 -12.04 24.63 2.63
C ARG A 131 -11.16 23.43 2.94
N LEU A 132 -11.15 22.47 2.02
CA LEU A 132 -10.25 21.32 2.10
C LEU A 132 -8.78 21.76 2.09
N LEU A 133 -8.04 21.35 3.12
CA LEU A 133 -6.58 21.54 3.24
C LEU A 133 -5.84 20.31 2.74
N TYR A 134 -6.22 19.15 3.27
CA TYR A 134 -5.62 17.85 2.99
C TYR A 134 -6.71 16.87 2.58
N PRO A 135 -6.64 16.29 1.37
CA PRO A 135 -7.58 15.27 0.95
C PRO A 135 -7.32 13.95 1.68
N LEU A 136 -8.31 13.06 1.65
CA LEU A 136 -8.20 11.70 2.12
C LEU A 136 -6.93 11.05 1.53
N HIS A 137 -6.07 10.51 2.40
CA HIS A 137 -4.85 9.79 2.05
C HIS A 137 -3.78 10.57 1.25
N GLY A 138 -3.91 11.90 1.16
CA GLY A 138 -2.93 12.73 0.46
C GLY A 138 -3.02 12.61 -1.07
N ARG A 139 -1.90 12.82 -1.76
CA ARG A 139 -1.90 13.02 -3.21
C ARG A 139 -0.94 12.11 -3.97
N ILE A 140 0.04 11.50 -3.31
CA ILE A 140 1.14 10.81 -4.00
C ILE A 140 0.66 9.67 -4.90
N ALA A 141 -0.37 8.93 -4.50
CA ALA A 141 -1.02 7.89 -5.32
C ALA A 141 -1.61 8.41 -6.63
N ASN A 142 -1.97 9.70 -6.69
CA ASN A 142 -2.54 10.37 -7.86
C ASN A 142 -1.53 11.33 -8.52
N LYS A 143 -0.23 11.07 -8.35
CA LYS A 143 0.86 11.74 -9.06
C LYS A 143 1.55 10.75 -10.00
N PRO A 144 1.60 11.02 -11.32
CA PRO A 144 2.39 10.22 -12.24
C PRO A 144 3.89 10.28 -11.90
N ALA A 145 4.57 9.16 -12.06
CA ALA A 145 6.03 9.10 -12.01
C ALA A 145 6.66 10.02 -13.07
N GLN A 146 7.79 10.63 -12.74
CA GLN A 146 8.60 11.43 -13.67
C GLN A 146 9.74 10.62 -14.29
N LYS A 147 10.15 9.54 -13.63
CA LYS A 147 11.18 8.62 -14.11
C LYS A 147 10.79 7.21 -13.74
N VAL A 148 10.95 6.28 -14.68
CA VAL A 148 10.77 4.85 -14.43
C VAL A 148 11.88 4.09 -15.13
N THR A 149 12.58 3.25 -14.37
CA THR A 149 13.57 2.33 -14.93
C THR A 149 13.25 0.91 -14.51
N ALA A 150 13.68 -0.04 -15.33
CA ALA A 150 13.56 -1.45 -15.04
C ALA A 150 14.90 -2.14 -15.30
N GLU A 151 15.20 -3.16 -14.53
CA GLU A 151 16.46 -3.88 -14.57
C GLU A 151 16.23 -5.37 -14.33
N ILE A 152 16.98 -6.21 -15.05
CA ILE A 152 17.17 -7.61 -14.69
C ILE A 152 18.67 -7.79 -14.39
N THR A 153 18.99 -8.20 -13.17
CA THR A 153 20.36 -8.46 -12.72
C THR A 153 20.90 -9.76 -13.34
N GLU A 154 22.19 -10.05 -13.14
CA GLU A 154 22.81 -11.27 -13.67
C GLU A 154 22.21 -12.57 -13.08
N ASP A 155 21.77 -12.55 -11.83
CA ASP A 155 21.08 -13.65 -11.15
C ASP A 155 19.58 -13.73 -11.45
N GLY A 156 19.06 -12.80 -12.26
CA GLY A 156 17.66 -12.78 -12.69
C GLY A 156 16.69 -12.11 -11.71
N GLU A 157 17.19 -11.37 -10.71
CA GLU A 157 16.36 -10.47 -9.90
C GLU A 157 15.84 -9.33 -10.79
N VAL A 158 14.53 -9.07 -10.70
CA VAL A 158 13.92 -7.92 -11.37
C VAL A 158 13.88 -6.75 -10.40
N ILE A 159 14.33 -5.59 -10.88
CA ILE A 159 14.25 -4.34 -10.14
C ILE A 159 13.50 -3.30 -10.96
N VAL A 160 12.44 -2.72 -10.40
CA VAL A 160 11.70 -1.61 -11.03
C VAL A 160 11.79 -0.40 -10.12
N ARG A 161 12.25 0.73 -10.67
CA ARG A 161 12.40 1.99 -9.93
C ARG A 161 11.50 3.06 -10.50
N GLY A 162 10.99 3.91 -9.63
CA GLY A 162 10.18 5.08 -10.02
C GLY A 162 10.54 6.31 -9.20
N GLU A 163 10.47 7.49 -9.79
CA GLU A 163 10.54 8.75 -9.06
C GLU A 163 9.22 9.50 -9.20
N VAL A 164 8.60 9.84 -8.07
CA VAL A 164 7.33 10.56 -8.00
C VAL A 164 7.53 11.82 -7.17
N TYR A 165 6.98 12.93 -7.63
CA TYR A 165 7.21 14.25 -7.03
C TYR A 165 5.90 14.79 -6.46
N GLU A 166 5.90 15.15 -5.18
CA GLU A 166 4.86 15.96 -4.55
C GLU A 166 5.42 17.33 -4.24
N THR A 167 5.24 18.24 -5.18
CA THR A 167 5.79 19.59 -5.14
C THR A 167 4.69 20.62 -5.32
N ARG A 168 4.78 21.71 -4.55
CA ARG A 168 3.90 22.86 -4.63
C ARG A 168 4.67 24.11 -4.19
N LEU A 169 4.84 25.06 -5.10
CA LEU A 169 5.56 26.31 -4.84
C LEU A 169 5.05 26.97 -3.55
N PHE A 170 5.98 27.30 -2.65
CA PHE A 170 5.78 27.84 -1.29
C PHE A 170 5.35 26.86 -0.18
N PHE A 171 5.00 25.62 -0.51
CA PHE A 171 4.51 24.64 0.46
C PHE A 171 5.48 23.46 0.58
N CYS A 172 5.27 22.39 -0.19
CA CYS A 172 6.04 21.15 -0.14
C CYS A 172 6.95 20.99 -1.36
N ASN A 173 8.09 20.34 -1.17
CA ASN A 173 8.98 19.90 -2.25
C ASN A 173 9.60 18.55 -1.85
N LEU A 174 8.80 17.49 -1.97
CA LEU A 174 9.19 16.13 -1.59
C LEU A 174 9.30 15.25 -2.84
N LYS A 175 10.30 14.38 -2.84
CA LYS A 175 10.46 13.32 -3.83
C LYS A 175 10.30 11.97 -3.16
N LEU A 176 9.49 11.11 -3.76
CA LEU A 176 9.43 9.69 -3.47
C LEU A 176 10.25 8.94 -4.54
N THR A 177 11.29 8.23 -4.11
CA THR A 177 11.96 7.20 -4.92
C THR A 177 11.39 5.85 -4.51
N VAL A 178 10.88 5.09 -5.47
CA VAL A 178 10.32 3.75 -5.29
C VAL A 178 11.28 2.73 -5.88
N GLU A 179 11.53 1.65 -5.17
CA GLU A 179 12.24 0.47 -5.68
C GLU A 179 11.46 -0.81 -5.32
N TYR A 180 11.01 -1.53 -6.34
CA TYR A 180 10.50 -2.89 -6.21
C TYR A 180 11.59 -3.88 -6.61
N ARG A 181 11.71 -4.97 -5.86
CA ARG A 181 12.60 -6.09 -6.15
C ARG A 181 11.84 -7.41 -6.09
N ILE A 182 12.09 -8.27 -7.06
CA ILE A 182 11.53 -9.62 -7.13
C ILE A 182 12.66 -10.57 -7.50
N ALA A 183 13.10 -11.39 -6.55
CA ALA A 183 14.07 -12.43 -6.84
C ALA A 183 13.46 -13.51 -7.76
N ARG A 184 14.32 -14.21 -8.51
CA ARG A 184 13.88 -15.31 -9.36
C ARG A 184 13.23 -16.41 -8.52
N GLY A 185 11.97 -16.74 -8.82
CA GLY A 185 11.19 -17.76 -8.11
C GLY A 185 10.58 -17.32 -6.77
N GLU A 186 10.72 -16.03 -6.39
CA GLU A 186 10.05 -15.47 -5.22
C GLU A 186 8.53 -15.42 -5.41
N ARG A 187 7.77 -15.67 -4.34
CA ARG A 187 6.28 -15.70 -4.35
C ARG A 187 5.68 -14.36 -3.93
N GLY A 188 6.35 -13.27 -4.27
CA GLY A 188 6.15 -11.98 -3.64
C GLY A 188 7.10 -10.92 -4.17
N PHE A 189 7.15 -9.80 -3.47
CA PHE A 189 8.04 -8.71 -3.79
C PHE A 189 8.53 -7.99 -2.54
N ARG A 190 9.67 -7.34 -2.69
CA ARG A 190 10.24 -6.44 -1.70
C ARG A 190 10.16 -5.02 -2.23
N LEU A 191 9.84 -4.09 -1.34
CA LEU A 191 9.72 -2.68 -1.62
C LEU A 191 10.68 -1.93 -0.71
N LYS A 192 11.38 -0.97 -1.30
CA LYS A 192 12.12 0.06 -0.59
C LYS A 192 11.78 1.41 -1.17
N ASP A 193 11.18 2.25 -0.35
CA ASP A 193 10.91 3.63 -0.72
C ASP A 193 11.84 4.58 0.04
N THR A 194 12.17 5.70 -0.60
CA THR A 194 12.91 6.80 0.01
C THR A 194 12.15 8.09 -0.21
N ILE A 195 11.84 8.82 0.87
CA ILE A 195 11.35 10.20 0.78
C ILE A 195 12.54 11.13 0.97
N THR A 196 12.79 12.01 0.00
CA THR A 196 13.80 13.07 0.08
C THR A 196 13.13 14.43 0.18
N ASN A 197 13.57 15.26 1.13
CA ASN A 197 13.19 16.67 1.18
C ASN A 197 14.10 17.50 0.27
N LEU A 198 13.55 17.92 -0.88
CA LEU A 198 14.27 18.74 -1.86
C LEU A 198 14.28 20.24 -1.51
N SER A 199 13.63 20.64 -0.42
CA SER A 199 13.58 22.04 0.03
C SER A 199 14.86 22.44 0.75
N ALA A 200 15.17 23.74 0.71
CA ALA A 200 16.15 24.37 1.59
C ALA A 200 15.65 24.60 3.03
N LYS A 201 14.42 24.17 3.35
CA LYS A 201 13.76 24.30 4.66
C LYS A 201 13.39 22.92 5.20
N PRO A 202 13.29 22.74 6.52
CA PRO A 202 12.72 21.52 7.09
C PRO A 202 11.32 21.25 6.55
N ALA A 203 10.98 19.96 6.39
CA ALA A 203 9.69 19.49 5.96
C ALA A 203 9.20 18.36 6.86
N GLU A 204 7.90 18.09 6.80
CA GLU A 204 7.29 16.91 7.41
C GLU A 204 6.70 16.01 6.34
N ALA A 205 6.69 14.71 6.59
CA ALA A 205 6.05 13.72 5.72
C ALA A 205 5.28 12.68 6.52
N GLN A 206 4.30 12.07 5.87
CA GLN A 206 3.53 10.93 6.36
C GLN A 206 3.52 9.84 5.28
N MET A 207 3.52 8.58 5.71
CA MET A 207 3.39 7.43 4.83
C MET A 207 2.55 6.35 5.49
N LEU A 208 1.53 5.87 4.78
CA LEU A 208 0.82 4.64 5.06
C LEU A 208 0.78 3.80 3.80
N TYR A 209 1.12 2.52 3.94
CA TYR A 209 1.06 1.55 2.85
C TYR A 209 -0.26 0.81 2.93
N HIS A 210 -1.21 1.23 2.10
CA HIS A 210 -2.55 0.65 2.09
C HIS A 210 -2.53 -0.65 1.27
N ILE A 211 -2.32 -1.79 1.94
CA ILE A 211 -2.23 -3.10 1.30
C ILE A 211 -3.56 -3.83 1.41
N ASN A 212 -4.23 -4.01 0.26
CA ASN A 212 -5.63 -4.38 0.15
C ASN A 212 -5.81 -5.81 -0.34
N LEU A 213 -6.45 -6.64 0.47
CA LEU A 213 -6.57 -8.07 0.27
C LEU A 213 -8.04 -8.47 0.30
N GLY A 214 -8.50 -9.14 -0.76
CA GLY A 214 -9.84 -9.71 -0.89
C GLY A 214 -9.80 -11.22 -1.12
N ASP A 215 -10.84 -11.72 -1.79
CA ASP A 215 -10.92 -13.12 -2.24
C ASP A 215 -9.69 -13.50 -3.11
N PRO A 216 -9.15 -14.74 -3.01
CA PRO A 216 -9.67 -15.89 -2.25
C PRO A 216 -9.08 -16.06 -0.85
N VAL A 217 -8.19 -15.17 -0.41
CA VAL A 217 -7.58 -15.31 0.93
C VAL A 217 -8.51 -14.72 1.99
N LEU A 218 -9.06 -13.52 1.75
CA LEU A 218 -10.17 -13.03 2.55
C LEU A 218 -11.41 -13.88 2.24
N SER A 219 -11.95 -14.51 3.26
CA SER A 219 -13.08 -15.43 3.19
C SER A 219 -13.74 -15.50 4.55
N GLU A 220 -14.93 -16.09 4.64
CA GLU A 220 -15.54 -16.37 5.93
C GLU A 220 -14.60 -17.21 6.81
N GLY A 221 -14.39 -16.75 8.05
CA GLY A 221 -13.48 -17.42 8.98
C GLY A 221 -11.99 -17.13 8.74
N ALA A 222 -11.64 -16.31 7.75
CA ALA A 222 -10.29 -15.78 7.63
C ALA A 222 -9.88 -15.04 8.91
N THR A 223 -8.58 -15.00 9.18
CA THR A 223 -8.01 -14.35 10.35
C THR A 223 -6.80 -13.51 9.98
N VAL A 224 -6.67 -12.35 10.62
CA VAL A 224 -5.41 -11.60 10.61
C VAL A 224 -4.55 -12.07 11.79
N VAL A 225 -3.30 -12.40 11.49
CA VAL A 225 -2.29 -12.80 12.46
C VAL A 225 -1.29 -11.64 12.56
N VAL A 226 -1.30 -10.95 13.69
CA VAL A 226 -0.36 -9.86 13.99
C VAL A 226 0.26 -10.08 15.37
N PRO A 227 1.52 -9.67 15.58
CA PRO A 227 2.17 -9.75 16.89
C PRO A 227 1.80 -8.53 17.74
N ALA A 228 0.50 -8.24 17.88
CA ALA A 228 0.02 -7.03 18.53
C ALA A 228 0.33 -7.03 20.03
N LYS A 229 0.93 -5.93 20.51
CA LYS A 229 1.04 -5.62 21.95
C LYS A 229 -0.23 -4.93 22.44
N LYS A 230 -0.82 -4.08 21.61
CA LYS A 230 -2.01 -3.28 21.93
C LYS A 230 -2.89 -3.15 20.69
N VAL A 231 -4.19 -3.30 20.86
CA VAL A 231 -5.21 -3.11 19.82
C VAL A 231 -6.24 -2.10 20.31
N VAL A 232 -6.53 -1.10 19.49
CA VAL A 232 -7.42 0.01 19.82
C VAL A 232 -8.48 0.16 18.72
N PRO A 233 -9.78 0.07 19.04
CA PRO A 233 -10.83 0.33 18.07
C PRO A 233 -10.83 1.81 17.69
N ARG A 234 -11.01 2.13 16.41
CA ARG A 234 -11.02 3.53 15.92
C ARG A 234 -12.18 4.35 16.49
N ASN A 235 -13.35 3.73 16.62
CA ASN A 235 -14.61 4.34 17.02
C ASN A 235 -15.48 3.35 17.84
N ASP A 236 -16.61 3.83 18.35
CA ASP A 236 -17.55 3.01 19.17
C ASP A 236 -18.11 1.80 18.39
N HIS A 237 -18.31 1.95 17.08
CA HIS A 237 -18.73 0.83 16.21
C HIS A 237 -17.69 -0.30 16.18
N SER A 238 -16.42 0.04 15.96
CA SER A 238 -15.32 -0.94 16.00
C SER A 238 -15.12 -1.53 17.39
N ALA A 239 -15.40 -0.76 18.44
CA ALA A 239 -15.30 -1.20 19.84
C ALA A 239 -16.33 -2.30 20.16
N GLY A 240 -17.51 -2.24 19.56
CA GLY A 240 -18.56 -3.27 19.71
C GLY A 240 -18.13 -4.67 19.29
N GLU A 241 -17.10 -4.79 18.44
CA GLU A 241 -16.55 -6.07 17.95
C GLU A 241 -15.08 -6.28 18.35
N ILE A 242 -14.58 -5.58 19.37
CA ILE A 242 -13.17 -5.70 19.79
C ILE A 242 -12.79 -7.15 20.14
N GLY A 243 -13.71 -7.97 20.64
CA GLY A 243 -13.45 -9.40 20.90
C GLY A 243 -13.22 -10.26 19.65
N ASN A 244 -13.57 -9.75 18.46
CA ASN A 244 -13.43 -10.41 17.16
C ASN A 244 -12.55 -9.59 16.20
N TRP A 245 -11.69 -8.70 16.71
CA TRP A 245 -10.87 -7.80 15.90
C TRP A 245 -10.05 -8.56 14.83
N ASP A 246 -9.58 -9.76 15.15
CA ASP A 246 -8.70 -10.59 14.32
C ASP A 246 -9.45 -11.53 13.34
N ARG A 247 -10.78 -11.62 13.39
CA ARG A 247 -11.59 -12.56 12.59
C ARG A 247 -12.48 -11.88 11.58
N TYR A 248 -12.59 -12.44 10.38
CA TYR A 248 -13.41 -11.90 9.31
C TYR A 248 -14.69 -12.72 9.10
N ARG A 249 -15.79 -12.00 8.85
CA ARG A 249 -17.07 -12.57 8.41
C ARG A 249 -17.04 -12.71 6.89
N GLY A 250 -17.93 -13.56 6.34
CA GLY A 250 -18.23 -13.54 4.91
C GLY A 250 -18.86 -12.21 4.47
N PRO A 251 -19.05 -11.98 3.16
CA PRO A 251 -19.63 -10.74 2.63
C PRO A 251 -21.01 -10.40 3.24
N GLN A 252 -21.21 -9.15 3.68
CA GLN A 252 -22.46 -8.71 4.33
C GLN A 252 -23.01 -7.43 3.69
N VAL A 253 -24.28 -7.44 3.28
CA VAL A 253 -24.96 -6.25 2.75
C VAL A 253 -25.06 -5.18 3.84
N GLY A 254 -24.64 -3.96 3.52
CA GLY A 254 -24.71 -2.82 4.43
C GLY A 254 -23.72 -2.89 5.60
N PHE A 255 -22.65 -3.68 5.49
CA PHE A 255 -21.57 -3.67 6.47
C PHE A 255 -20.94 -2.27 6.55
N GLU A 256 -20.85 -1.72 7.76
CA GLU A 256 -20.05 -0.54 8.04
C GLU A 256 -18.64 -0.97 8.46
N GLU A 257 -17.61 -0.37 7.84
CA GLU A 257 -16.21 -0.71 8.09
C GLU A 257 -15.85 -0.71 9.57
N MET A 258 -14.92 -1.58 9.96
CA MET A 258 -14.34 -1.60 11.29
C MET A 258 -12.83 -1.44 11.20
N VAL A 259 -12.28 -0.55 12.01
CA VAL A 259 -10.86 -0.20 11.96
C VAL A 259 -10.23 -0.39 13.34
N TYR A 260 -9.09 -1.07 13.36
CA TYR A 260 -8.31 -1.32 14.56
C TYR A 260 -6.88 -0.83 14.39
N PHE A 261 -6.44 0.02 15.30
CA PHE A 261 -5.08 0.51 15.39
C PHE A 261 -4.26 -0.40 16.29
N CYS A 262 -3.07 -0.78 15.83
CA CYS A 262 -2.19 -1.72 16.51
C CYS A 262 -0.81 -1.11 16.78
N GLU A 263 -0.27 -1.44 17.95
CA GLU A 263 1.18 -1.40 18.20
C GLU A 263 1.68 -2.84 18.16
N ASN A 264 2.59 -3.13 17.23
CA ASN A 264 3.12 -4.48 17.02
C ASN A 264 4.47 -4.69 17.72
N ALA A 265 4.71 -5.91 18.19
CA ALA A 265 6.05 -6.38 18.52
C ALA A 265 6.84 -6.66 17.24
N HIS A 266 8.16 -6.61 17.33
CA HIS A 266 9.07 -6.85 16.20
C HIS A 266 10.30 -7.61 16.67
N GLY A 267 11.01 -8.23 15.73
CA GLY A 267 12.29 -8.88 15.98
C GLY A 267 13.39 -7.90 16.36
N GLU A 268 14.54 -8.41 16.81
CA GLU A 268 15.70 -7.58 17.17
C GLU A 268 16.24 -6.76 15.98
N ASP A 269 16.03 -7.27 14.77
CA ASP A 269 16.37 -6.63 13.50
C ASP A 269 15.40 -5.50 13.09
N GLY A 270 14.30 -5.32 13.83
CA GLY A 270 13.24 -4.34 13.56
C GLY A 270 12.08 -4.88 12.73
N TRP A 271 12.19 -6.07 12.13
CA TRP A 271 11.16 -6.60 11.25
C TRP A 271 9.97 -7.17 12.04
N THR A 272 8.77 -6.89 11.54
CA THR A 272 7.52 -7.46 12.05
C THR A 272 6.70 -8.02 10.89
N PRO A 273 6.56 -9.35 10.77
CA PRO A 273 5.59 -9.95 9.86
C PRO A 273 4.17 -9.84 10.43
N THR A 274 3.21 -9.69 9.52
CA THR A 274 1.77 -9.84 9.74
C THR A 274 1.21 -10.70 8.62
N MET A 275 0.05 -11.33 8.78
CA MET A 275 -0.52 -12.19 7.75
C MET A 275 -2.05 -12.18 7.76
N LEU A 276 -2.66 -12.07 6.58
CA LEU A 276 -4.02 -12.53 6.37
C LEU A 276 -3.99 -14.02 6.01
N LYS A 277 -4.72 -14.84 6.74
CA LYS A 277 -4.85 -16.28 6.52
C LYS A 277 -6.31 -16.63 6.25
N ASN A 278 -6.57 -17.47 5.24
CA ASN A 278 -7.93 -17.92 4.93
C ASN A 278 -8.51 -18.84 6.01
N GLY A 279 -9.83 -19.07 5.98
CA GLY A 279 -10.50 -19.88 7.01
C GLY A 279 -10.03 -21.35 7.09
N ALA A 280 -9.56 -21.91 5.97
CA ALA A 280 -9.00 -23.27 5.93
C ALA A 280 -7.56 -23.35 6.48
N GLY A 281 -6.86 -22.22 6.58
CA GLY A 281 -5.46 -22.16 6.99
C GLY A 281 -4.47 -22.76 6.00
N ASP A 282 -4.85 -22.90 4.73
CA ASP A 282 -4.01 -23.45 3.67
C ASP A 282 -3.49 -22.40 2.69
N ARG A 283 -3.96 -21.14 2.82
CA ARG A 283 -3.48 -20.00 2.04
C ARG A 283 -3.33 -18.76 2.91
N GLY A 284 -2.30 -17.97 2.64
CA GLY A 284 -2.09 -16.71 3.34
C GLY A 284 -1.28 -15.70 2.54
N ILE A 285 -1.39 -14.44 2.92
CA ILE A 285 -0.57 -13.34 2.38
C ILE A 285 0.05 -12.62 3.57
N SER A 286 1.38 -12.61 3.64
CA SER A 286 2.10 -11.90 4.69
C SER A 286 2.59 -10.55 4.22
N VAL A 287 2.54 -9.58 5.12
CA VAL A 287 3.17 -8.25 5.00
C VAL A 287 4.16 -8.11 6.13
N ALA A 288 5.45 -8.07 5.81
CA ALA A 288 6.52 -7.78 6.74
C ALA A 288 7.06 -6.37 6.51
N TYR A 289 7.42 -5.66 7.57
CA TYR A 289 7.95 -4.31 7.50
C TYR A 289 8.89 -4.01 8.67
N ASP A 290 9.74 -2.98 8.54
CA ASP A 290 10.56 -2.48 9.65
C ASP A 290 9.72 -1.56 10.57
N ALA A 291 9.35 -2.05 11.75
CA ALA A 291 8.54 -1.33 12.73
C ALA A 291 9.22 -0.08 13.29
N ARG A 292 10.55 0.05 13.16
CA ARG A 292 11.27 1.26 13.58
C ARG A 292 11.05 2.41 12.60
N GLN A 293 10.83 2.07 11.33
CA GLN A 293 10.53 2.99 10.24
C GLN A 293 9.01 3.28 10.18
N LEU A 294 8.19 2.24 10.36
CA LEU A 294 6.73 2.28 10.31
C LEU A 294 6.12 1.81 11.64
N PRO A 295 6.10 2.65 12.69
CA PRO A 295 5.72 2.24 14.04
C PRO A 295 4.21 2.03 14.24
N CYS A 296 3.36 2.49 13.32
CA CYS A 296 1.92 2.34 13.40
C CYS A 296 1.45 1.23 12.45
N PHE A 297 0.41 0.50 12.85
CA PHE A 297 -0.23 -0.49 11.99
C PHE A 297 -1.75 -0.37 12.10
N THR A 298 -2.44 -0.33 10.97
CA THR A 298 -3.90 -0.31 10.93
C THR A 298 -4.42 -1.60 10.29
N ILE A 299 -5.47 -2.15 10.87
CA ILE A 299 -6.29 -3.21 10.29
C ILE A 299 -7.60 -2.56 9.90
N TRP A 300 -7.85 -2.43 8.59
CA TRP A 300 -9.14 -2.01 8.05
C TRP A 300 -9.93 -3.24 7.62
N LYS A 301 -11.14 -3.41 8.15
CA LYS A 301 -12.02 -4.52 7.80
C LYS A 301 -13.24 -3.95 7.09
N ASN A 302 -13.40 -4.30 5.83
CA ASN A 302 -14.59 -3.99 5.05
C ASN A 302 -15.20 -5.28 4.51
N THR A 303 -15.92 -6.01 5.37
CA THR A 303 -16.62 -7.25 4.98
C THR A 303 -17.99 -6.96 4.38
N ALA A 304 -18.07 -5.92 3.53
CA ALA A 304 -19.26 -5.56 2.79
C ALA A 304 -19.63 -6.65 1.76
N ALA A 305 -20.77 -6.50 1.10
CA ALA A 305 -21.12 -7.38 -0.02
C ALA A 305 -20.03 -7.27 -1.11
N GLU A 306 -19.81 -8.33 -1.87
CA GLU A 306 -18.74 -8.36 -2.88
C GLU A 306 -18.84 -7.21 -3.89
N ALA A 307 -20.07 -6.86 -4.28
CA ALA A 307 -20.37 -5.75 -5.21
C ALA A 307 -20.04 -4.37 -4.63
N ASP A 308 -19.93 -4.24 -3.30
CA ASP A 308 -19.62 -3.00 -2.59
C ASP A 308 -18.14 -2.96 -2.12
N GLY A 309 -17.38 -4.04 -2.36
CA GLY A 309 -15.97 -4.18 -2.00
C GLY A 309 -15.76 -5.04 -0.75
N TYR A 310 -15.57 -6.35 -0.93
CA TYR A 310 -15.18 -7.27 0.14
C TYR A 310 -13.64 -7.31 0.27
N VAL A 311 -13.11 -6.58 1.26
CA VAL A 311 -11.67 -6.29 1.35
C VAL A 311 -11.21 -6.02 2.78
N THR A 312 -9.93 -6.28 3.05
CA THR A 312 -9.23 -5.81 4.25
C THR A 312 -7.93 -5.10 3.90
N GLY A 313 -7.61 -4.06 4.67
CA GLY A 313 -6.33 -3.35 4.64
C GLY A 313 -5.40 -3.85 5.75
N LEU A 314 -4.16 -4.19 5.39
CA LEU A 314 -3.03 -4.36 6.32
C LEU A 314 -2.06 -3.20 6.12
N GLU A 315 -2.05 -2.25 7.05
CA GLU A 315 -1.56 -0.90 6.76
C GLU A 315 -0.41 -0.48 7.68
N PRO A 316 0.83 -0.89 7.39
CA PRO A 316 1.99 -0.36 8.10
C PRO A 316 2.22 1.10 7.72
N ALA A 317 2.52 1.93 8.71
CA ALA A 317 2.51 3.38 8.55
C ALA A 317 3.42 4.11 9.55
N THR A 318 3.74 5.36 9.21
CA THR A 318 4.33 6.33 10.14
C THR A 318 3.31 6.82 11.18
N ASN A 319 2.02 6.76 10.84
CA ASN A 319 0.92 7.39 11.57
C ASN A 319 -0.39 6.63 11.36
N PHE A 320 -1.37 6.79 12.25
CA PHE A 320 -2.73 6.26 12.03
C PHE A 320 -3.50 7.17 11.05
N PRO A 321 -4.51 6.67 10.31
CA PRO A 321 -5.27 7.40 9.29
C PRO A 321 -6.23 8.48 9.86
N ASN A 322 -5.79 9.23 10.88
CA ASN A 322 -6.43 10.43 11.40
C ASN A 322 -6.04 11.67 10.58
N PRO A 323 -6.68 12.84 10.79
CA PRO A 323 -6.26 14.09 10.16
C PRO A 323 -4.78 14.41 10.42
N ARG A 324 -4.11 15.00 9.42
CA ARG A 324 -2.67 15.32 9.45
C ARG A 324 -2.29 16.10 10.72
N SER A 325 -3.05 17.13 11.08
CA SER A 325 -2.73 17.97 12.24
C SER A 325 -2.94 17.27 13.59
N PHE A 326 -3.80 16.26 13.67
CA PHE A 326 -3.90 15.42 14.86
C PHE A 326 -2.57 14.69 15.03
N GLU A 327 -2.18 13.85 14.07
CA GLU A 327 -0.95 13.03 14.14
C GLU A 327 0.32 13.86 14.39
N GLY A 328 0.40 15.09 13.84
CA GLY A 328 1.47 16.04 14.14
C GLY A 328 1.58 16.40 15.63
N LYS A 329 0.46 16.58 16.34
CA LYS A 329 0.43 16.86 17.79
C LYS A 329 0.93 15.67 18.62
N GLN A 330 0.73 14.44 18.15
CA GLN A 330 1.30 13.25 18.80
C GLN A 330 2.68 12.87 18.27
N ASN A 331 3.32 13.73 17.47
CA ASN A 331 4.66 13.51 16.92
C ASN A 331 4.76 12.21 16.08
N ARG A 332 3.68 11.83 15.39
CA ARG A 332 3.62 10.73 14.42
C ARG A 332 3.72 11.28 12.99
N VAL A 333 4.77 12.05 12.76
CA VAL A 333 5.14 12.59 11.44
C VAL A 333 6.65 12.45 11.29
N VAL A 334 7.11 12.18 10.07
CA VAL A 334 8.54 12.16 9.77
C VAL A 334 9.03 13.59 9.68
N LYS A 335 10.10 13.92 10.40
CA LYS A 335 10.77 15.22 10.32
C LYS A 335 12.01 15.11 9.43
N LEU A 336 12.02 15.88 8.34
CA LEU A 336 13.11 15.86 7.37
C LEU A 336 13.84 17.23 7.38
N PRO A 337 15.15 17.27 7.69
CA PRO A 337 15.94 18.49 7.47
C PRO A 337 16.03 18.80 5.96
N PRO A 338 16.54 19.98 5.57
CA PRO A 338 16.86 20.27 4.17
C PRO A 338 17.77 19.19 3.57
N GLY A 339 17.39 18.59 2.45
CA GLY A 339 18.12 17.48 1.83
C GLY A 339 18.06 16.14 2.58
N GLY A 340 17.32 16.08 3.69
CA GLY A 340 17.19 14.87 4.51
C GLY A 340 16.34 13.79 3.84
N GLU A 341 16.62 12.54 4.19
CA GLU A 341 15.96 11.35 3.66
C GLU A 341 15.44 10.43 4.76
N VAL A 342 14.36 9.70 4.46
CA VAL A 342 13.87 8.56 5.26
C VAL A 342 13.60 7.39 4.32
N ASN A 343 13.83 6.17 4.81
CA ASN A 343 13.57 4.94 4.06
C ASN A 343 12.44 4.15 4.72
N PHE A 344 11.67 3.43 3.89
CA PHE A 344 10.64 2.49 4.31
C PHE A 344 10.78 1.17 3.54
N GLU A 345 10.80 0.07 4.27
CA GLU A 345 10.99 -1.27 3.70
C GLU A 345 9.82 -2.18 4.05
N ILE A 346 9.29 -2.86 3.02
CA ILE A 346 8.16 -3.77 3.10
C ILE A 346 8.43 -5.02 2.26
N GLN A 347 7.94 -6.16 2.70
CA GLN A 347 7.90 -7.39 1.93
C GLN A 347 6.49 -7.96 1.93
N LEU A 348 6.00 -8.32 0.75
CA LEU A 348 4.73 -9.03 0.58
C LEU A 348 5.04 -10.43 0.03
N ALA A 349 4.48 -11.47 0.64
CA ALA A 349 4.65 -12.85 0.18
C ALA A 349 3.36 -13.66 0.24
N TYR A 350 3.18 -14.55 -0.74
CA TYR A 350 2.08 -15.51 -0.80
C TYR A 350 2.49 -16.88 -0.24
N HIS A 351 1.66 -17.41 0.63
CA HIS A 351 1.79 -18.72 1.27
C HIS A 351 0.76 -19.67 0.66
N ALA A 352 1.23 -20.64 -0.13
CA ALA A 352 0.40 -21.44 -1.03
C ALA A 352 -0.11 -22.77 -0.44
N ASN A 353 0.30 -23.12 0.78
CA ASN A 353 -0.11 -24.35 1.45
C ASN A 353 -0.13 -24.19 2.98
N ALA A 354 -0.74 -25.16 3.66
CA ALA A 354 -0.93 -25.15 5.11
C ALA A 354 0.39 -25.16 5.91
N GLU A 355 1.45 -25.79 5.40
CA GLU A 355 2.75 -25.82 6.06
C GLU A 355 3.38 -24.42 6.10
N ALA A 356 3.46 -23.74 4.94
CA ALA A 356 3.98 -22.38 4.84
C ALA A 356 3.18 -21.38 5.68
N VAL A 357 1.85 -21.53 5.70
CA VAL A 357 0.97 -20.72 6.55
C VAL A 357 1.24 -20.95 8.03
N ALA A 358 1.38 -22.20 8.46
CA ALA A 358 1.65 -22.53 9.86
C ALA A 358 3.03 -22.03 10.31
N GLU A 359 4.05 -22.15 9.47
CA GLU A 359 5.40 -21.63 9.73
C GLU A 359 5.39 -20.10 9.90
N MET A 360 4.72 -19.39 8.99
CA MET A 360 4.60 -17.93 9.08
C MET A 360 3.80 -17.51 10.33
N GLU A 361 2.69 -18.18 10.62
CA GLU A 361 1.91 -17.94 11.83
C GLU A 361 2.74 -18.15 13.10
N GLN A 362 3.51 -19.24 13.17
CA GLN A 362 4.41 -19.51 14.29
C GLN A 362 5.46 -18.41 14.44
N SER A 363 6.07 -17.98 13.33
CA SER A 363 7.06 -16.89 13.31
C SER A 363 6.46 -15.60 13.87
N ILE A 364 5.27 -15.20 13.40
CA ILE A 364 4.57 -14.01 13.89
C ILE A 364 4.26 -14.15 15.39
N ARG A 365 3.65 -15.26 15.80
CA ARG A 365 3.24 -15.47 17.20
C ARG A 365 4.41 -15.50 18.17
N SER A 366 5.59 -15.95 17.73
CA SER A 366 6.79 -15.98 18.57
C SER A 366 7.28 -14.58 19.00
N LEU A 367 6.91 -13.52 18.28
CA LEU A 367 7.25 -12.14 18.63
C LEU A 367 6.37 -11.58 19.76
N ALA A 368 5.14 -12.07 19.89
CA ALA A 368 4.22 -11.65 20.95
C ALA A 368 4.43 -12.52 22.21
N LYS A 369 5.16 -11.98 23.19
CA LYS A 369 5.44 -12.69 24.46
C LYS A 369 4.20 -12.83 25.37
N GLU A 370 3.24 -11.93 25.20
CA GLU A 370 2.01 -11.86 25.99
C GLU A 370 0.81 -11.63 25.05
N PRO A 371 -0.42 -11.99 25.47
CA PRO A 371 -1.62 -11.62 24.72
C PRO A 371 -1.74 -10.11 24.52
N ALA A 372 -2.29 -9.70 23.37
CA ALA A 372 -2.50 -8.29 23.07
C ALA A 372 -3.40 -7.62 24.10
N HIS A 373 -3.04 -6.41 24.56
CA HIS A 373 -3.91 -5.57 25.37
C HIS A 373 -4.98 -4.93 24.47
N LEU A 374 -6.21 -5.39 24.61
CA LEU A 374 -7.37 -4.86 23.89
C LEU A 374 -7.98 -3.70 24.68
N LEU A 375 -8.24 -2.56 24.02
CA LEU A 375 -9.03 -1.48 24.59
C LEU A 375 -10.50 -1.60 24.16
N ASP A 376 -11.42 -1.52 25.12
CA ASP A 376 -12.86 -1.59 24.87
C ASP A 376 -13.47 -0.29 24.34
N ALA A 377 -12.65 0.74 24.11
CA ALA A 377 -13.08 2.04 23.62
C ALA A 377 -11.95 2.75 22.85
N PRO A 378 -12.29 3.74 21.98
CA PRO A 378 -11.30 4.55 21.29
C PRO A 378 -10.35 5.27 22.26
N HIS A 379 -9.07 5.32 21.91
CA HIS A 379 -8.06 5.96 22.74
C HIS A 379 -7.79 7.40 22.26
N PRO A 380 -7.86 8.42 23.13
CA PRO A 380 -7.80 9.83 22.71
C PRO A 380 -6.46 10.27 22.11
N LEU A 381 -5.39 9.49 22.32
CA LEU A 381 -4.10 9.74 21.66
C LEU A 381 -3.92 9.02 20.32
N TRP A 382 -4.83 8.11 19.96
CA TRP A 382 -4.75 7.28 18.75
C TRP A 382 -5.92 7.53 17.80
N CYS A 383 -7.04 8.06 18.31
CA CYS A 383 -8.26 8.33 17.56
C CYS A 383 -8.59 9.82 17.68
N SER A 384 -8.77 10.52 16.55
CA SER A 384 -9.03 11.96 16.48
C SER A 384 -10.46 12.38 16.74
#